data_AF-A0A7X7D6V6-F1
#
_entry.id   AF-A0A7X7D6V6-F1
#
_cell.length_a   1.000
_cell.length_b   1.000
_cell.length_c   1.000
_cell.angle_alpha   90.00
_cell.angle_beta   90.00
_cell.angle_gamma   90.00
#
_symmetry.space_group_name_H-M   'P 1'
#
loop_
_entity.id
_entity.type
_entity.pdbx_description
1 polymer ?
#
loop_
_entity_poly.entity_id
_entity_poly.type
_entity_poly.pdbx_seq_one_letter_code
_entity_poly.pdbx_strand_id
1 'polypeptide(L)'
;MATTDLPVDQLRKGAKVVARTDLRDVPEGTAGKIILVNGMVWTRYWVRFDNGVYLGSIDRNVLATADEWKRHLKGEDPWGTSGAAAVGDDSSDEAGGDAGGGGGGKATPSGTVVPQLLLDRSAAARKRLAA
;
A
#
# COMPACT_ATOMS: atom_id res chain seq x y z
N MET A 1 -20.90 27.76 -9.87
CA MET A 1 -20.34 26.44 -9.50
C MET A 1 -19.12 26.70 -8.63
N ALA A 2 -19.23 26.56 -7.31
CA ALA A 2 -18.11 26.82 -6.41
C ALA A 2 -17.09 25.68 -6.50
N THR A 3 -15.92 25.94 -7.05
CA THR A 3 -14.77 25.04 -6.95
C THR A 3 -14.28 25.09 -5.52
N THR A 4 -14.78 24.22 -4.64
CA THR A 4 -14.27 24.07 -3.27
C THR A 4 -12.78 23.82 -3.36
N ASP A 5 -11.92 24.71 -2.87
CA ASP A 5 -10.46 24.50 -2.85
C ASP A 5 -10.18 23.32 -1.90
N LEU A 6 -9.76 22.18 -2.47
CA LEU A 6 -9.29 21.06 -1.66
C LEU A 6 -7.78 21.18 -1.59
N PRO A 7 -7.14 20.67 -0.52
CA PRO A 7 -5.69 20.52 -0.49
C PRO A 7 -5.21 19.91 -1.80
N VAL A 8 -4.12 20.45 -2.36
CA VAL A 8 -3.62 20.11 -3.71
C VAL A 8 -3.44 18.59 -3.92
N ASP A 9 -3.26 17.84 -2.83
CA ASP A 9 -3.05 16.40 -2.84
C ASP A 9 -4.34 15.57 -2.67
N GLN A 10 -5.49 16.16 -2.38
CA GLN A 10 -6.72 15.41 -2.11
C GLN A 10 -7.57 15.18 -3.36
N LEU A 11 -7.89 13.92 -3.63
CA LEU A 11 -8.79 13.55 -4.73
C LEU A 11 -10.27 13.65 -4.36
N ARG A 12 -11.10 13.95 -5.36
CA ARG A 12 -12.56 14.06 -5.22
C ARG A 12 -13.28 12.80 -5.67
N LYS A 13 -14.47 12.59 -5.13
CA LYS A 13 -15.43 11.65 -5.71
C LYS A 13 -15.68 12.00 -7.19
N GLY A 14 -15.61 10.98 -8.03
CA GLY A 14 -15.80 11.08 -9.47
C GLY A 14 -14.54 11.46 -10.26
N ALA A 15 -13.43 11.78 -9.60
CA ALA A 15 -12.17 12.03 -10.28
C ALA A 15 -11.66 10.75 -10.98
N LYS A 16 -11.05 10.94 -12.15
CA LYS A 16 -10.35 9.89 -12.89
C LYS A 16 -8.95 9.73 -12.33
N VAL A 17 -8.57 8.49 -12.10
CA VAL A 17 -7.29 8.10 -11.51
C VAL A 17 -6.70 6.94 -12.28
N VAL A 18 -5.41 6.69 -12.05
CA VAL A 18 -4.67 5.56 -12.59
C VAL A 18 -3.95 4.87 -11.43
N ALA A 19 -4.00 3.54 -11.39
CA ALA A 19 -3.21 2.76 -10.44
C ALA A 19 -1.71 2.95 -10.73
N ARG A 20 -0.95 3.44 -9.75
CA ARG A 20 0.49 3.72 -9.91
C ARG A 20 1.37 2.51 -9.58
N THR A 21 0.81 1.51 -8.92
CA THR A 21 1.47 0.25 -8.57
C THR A 21 0.51 -0.88 -8.90
N ASP A 22 1.04 -2.10 -8.99
CA ASP A 22 0.19 -3.28 -8.98
C ASP A 22 -0.56 -3.35 -7.65
N LEU A 23 -1.89 -3.37 -7.77
CA LEU A 23 -2.83 -3.55 -6.67
C LEU A 23 -3.48 -4.94 -6.82
N ARG A 24 -4.20 -5.36 -5.78
CA ARG A 24 -4.89 -6.65 -5.79
C ARG A 24 -5.87 -6.72 -6.97
N ASP A 25 -5.57 -7.63 -7.91
CA ASP A 25 -6.31 -7.87 -9.15
C ASP A 25 -6.40 -6.64 -10.09
N VAL A 26 -5.59 -5.61 -9.87
CA VAL A 26 -5.56 -4.37 -10.65
C VAL A 26 -4.11 -4.06 -11.01
N PRO A 27 -3.69 -4.32 -12.26
CA PRO A 27 -2.36 -4.01 -12.72
C PRO A 27 -2.06 -2.50 -12.66
N GLU A 28 -0.78 -2.15 -12.56
CA GLU A 28 -0.31 -0.78 -12.74
C GLU A 28 -0.79 -0.20 -14.08
N GLY A 29 -1.07 1.11 -14.10
CA GLY A 29 -1.56 1.81 -15.28
C GLY A 29 -3.06 1.63 -15.52
N THR A 30 -3.75 0.81 -14.73
CA THR A 30 -5.20 0.63 -14.86
C THR A 30 -5.94 1.90 -14.47
N ALA A 31 -6.72 2.43 -15.40
CA ALA A 31 -7.57 3.59 -15.16
C ALA A 31 -8.77 3.22 -14.28
N GLY A 32 -9.23 4.19 -13.50
CA GLY A 32 -10.39 4.03 -12.64
C GLY A 32 -11.03 5.36 -12.26
N LYS A 33 -12.15 5.25 -11.55
CA LYS A 33 -12.92 6.39 -11.06
C LYS A 33 -13.19 6.25 -9.57
N ILE A 34 -12.94 7.32 -8.82
CA ILE A 34 -13.24 7.35 -7.39
C ILE A 34 -14.76 7.36 -7.19
N ILE A 35 -15.27 6.40 -6.42
CA ILE A 35 -16.69 6.28 -6.08
C ILE A 35 -16.99 6.76 -4.66
N LEU A 36 -16.01 6.67 -3.75
CA LEU A 36 -16.11 7.14 -2.38
C LEU A 36 -14.76 7.68 -1.90
N VAL A 37 -14.84 8.76 -1.12
CA VAL A 37 -13.73 9.31 -0.35
C VAL A 37 -14.17 9.23 1.10
N ASN A 38 -13.45 8.47 1.91
CA ASN A 38 -13.74 8.28 3.33
C ASN A 38 -12.53 8.76 4.14
N GLY A 39 -12.73 9.63 5.12
CA GLY A 39 -11.64 10.08 5.97
C GLY A 39 -11.89 11.43 6.59
N MET A 40 -11.43 11.57 7.85
CA MET A 40 -11.35 12.86 8.55
C MET A 40 -9.89 13.29 8.66
N VAL A 41 -9.05 12.44 9.27
CA VAL A 41 -7.59 12.67 9.37
C VAL A 41 -6.85 11.89 8.28
N TRP A 42 -7.28 10.64 8.02
CA TRP A 42 -6.65 9.75 7.04
C TRP A 42 -7.64 9.52 5.91
N THR A 43 -7.26 9.89 4.69
CA THR A 43 -8.16 9.79 3.54
C THR A 43 -7.96 8.47 2.82
N ARG A 44 -9.06 7.72 2.68
CA ARG A 44 -9.16 6.42 2.03
C ARG A 44 -10.10 6.50 0.85
N TYR A 45 -9.65 5.99 -0.28
CA TYR A 45 -10.36 6.04 -1.54
C TYR A 45 -10.94 4.68 -1.88
N TRP A 46 -12.14 4.71 -2.45
CA TRP A 46 -12.72 3.57 -3.12
C TRP A 46 -12.77 3.89 -4.59
N VAL A 47 -12.21 2.99 -5.39
CA VAL A 47 -12.03 3.18 -6.83
C VAL A 47 -12.69 2.01 -7.54
N ARG A 48 -13.51 2.35 -8.53
CA ARG A 48 -13.95 1.40 -9.54
C ARG A 48 -12.97 1.48 -10.69
N PHE A 49 -12.24 0.41 -10.93
CA PHE A 49 -11.31 0.32 -12.05
C PHE A 49 -12.01 -0.16 -13.32
N ASP A 50 -11.43 0.18 -14.47
CA ASP A 50 -11.98 -0.14 -15.78
C ASP A 50 -11.88 -1.64 -16.11
N ASN A 51 -11.00 -2.37 -15.41
CA ASN A 51 -10.91 -3.83 -15.45
C ASN A 51 -12.10 -4.54 -14.74
N GLY A 52 -13.03 -3.78 -14.16
CA GLY A 52 -14.21 -4.30 -13.48
C GLY A 52 -14.03 -4.56 -11.98
N VAL A 53 -12.81 -4.39 -11.44
CA VAL A 53 -12.53 -4.57 -10.02
C VAL A 53 -12.89 -3.31 -9.23
N TYR A 54 -13.45 -3.53 -8.05
CA TYR A 54 -13.75 -2.49 -7.08
C TYR A 54 -12.83 -2.68 -5.89
N LEU A 55 -12.01 -1.68 -5.60
CA LEU A 55 -11.05 -1.74 -4.51
C LEU A 55 -11.25 -0.53 -3.58
N GLY A 56 -11.38 -0.83 -2.29
CA GLY A 56 -11.56 0.14 -1.22
C GLY A 56 -10.28 0.35 -0.41
N SER A 57 -10.36 1.28 0.56
CA SER A 57 -9.29 1.56 1.53
C SER A 57 -7.94 1.96 0.91
N ILE A 58 -7.95 2.48 -0.31
CA ILE A 58 -6.74 2.85 -1.06
C ILE A 58 -6.20 4.21 -0.57
N ASP A 59 -4.89 4.32 -0.40
CA ASP A 59 -4.21 5.57 -0.06
C ASP A 59 -3.99 6.47 -1.29
N ARG A 60 -3.78 7.77 -1.07
CA ARG A 60 -3.46 8.70 -2.17
C ARG A 60 -2.17 8.33 -2.91
N ASN A 61 -1.18 7.79 -2.19
CA ASN A 61 0.18 7.56 -2.72
C ASN A 61 0.24 6.51 -3.85
N VAL A 62 -0.76 5.63 -3.93
CA VAL A 62 -0.83 4.56 -4.95
C VAL A 62 -1.76 4.93 -6.12
N LEU A 63 -2.35 6.14 -6.10
CA LEU A 63 -3.22 6.65 -7.13
C LEU A 63 -2.62 7.89 -7.78
N ALA A 64 -2.50 7.88 -9.10
CA ALA A 64 -2.10 9.05 -9.88
C ALA A 64 -3.32 9.70 -10.55
N THR A 65 -3.32 11.03 -10.64
CA THR A 65 -4.17 11.73 -11.62
C THR A 65 -3.66 11.48 -13.03
N ALA A 66 -4.47 11.79 -14.05
CA ALA A 66 -4.05 11.61 -15.44
C ALA A 66 -2.79 12.42 -15.80
N ASP A 67 -2.58 13.57 -15.17
CA ASP A 67 -1.40 14.41 -15.44
C ASP A 67 -0.19 13.95 -14.64
N GLU A 68 -0.37 13.50 -13.39
CA GLU A 68 0.68 12.79 -12.61
C GLU A 68 1.16 11.55 -13.37
N TRP A 69 0.24 10.74 -13.90
CA TRP A 69 0.58 9.54 -14.66
C TRP A 69 1.39 9.84 -15.92
N LYS A 70 1.08 10.93 -16.64
CA LYS A 70 1.87 11.36 -17.79
C LYS A 70 3.29 11.79 -17.40
N ARG A 71 3.46 12.45 -16.25
CA ARG A 71 4.79 12.82 -15.73
C ARG A 71 5.58 11.58 -15.31
N HIS A 72 4.91 10.62 -14.68
CA HIS A 72 5.49 9.31 -14.35
C HIS A 72 6.08 8.61 -15.58
N LEU A 73 5.29 8.52 -16.66
CA LEU A 73 5.73 7.90 -17.92
C LEU A 73 6.88 8.65 -18.61
N LYS A 74 7.02 9.96 -18.36
CA LYS A 74 8.16 10.75 -18.85
C LYS A 74 9.43 10.59 -18.01
N GLY A 75 9.36 9.83 -16.92
CA GLY A 75 10.46 9.66 -15.98
C GLY A 75 10.75 10.92 -15.14
N GLU A 76 9.81 11.88 -15.10
CA GLU A 76 9.98 13.16 -14.43
C GLU A 76 9.61 13.10 -12.94
N ASP A 77 9.13 11.97 -12.42
CA ASP A 77 8.60 11.88 -11.06
C ASP A 77 9.71 11.81 -9.99
N PRO A 78 9.82 12.82 -9.10
CA PRO A 78 10.70 12.78 -7.94
C PRO A 78 10.09 12.07 -6.73
N TRP A 79 8.89 11.48 -6.87
CA TRP A 79 8.15 10.90 -5.74
C TRP A 79 8.72 9.53 -5.40
N GLY A 80 9.77 9.56 -4.57
CA GLY A 80 10.51 8.41 -4.09
C GLY A 80 9.64 7.46 -3.27
N THR A 81 9.75 6.18 -3.57
CA THR A 81 9.81 5.02 -2.65
C THR A 81 9.14 5.12 -1.26
N SER A 82 7.96 5.72 -1.12
CA SER A 82 7.21 5.69 0.14
C SER A 82 5.81 5.17 -0.12
N GLY A 83 5.66 3.85 -0.06
CA GLY A 83 4.33 3.21 -0.08
C GLY A 83 4.25 1.79 -0.64
N ALA A 84 5.35 1.18 -1.12
CA ALA A 84 5.34 -0.23 -1.54
C ALA A 84 5.16 -1.24 -0.39
N ALA A 85 4.91 -0.76 0.84
CA ALA A 85 4.59 -1.59 1.99
C ALA A 85 3.10 -1.43 2.34
N ALA A 86 2.38 -2.56 2.23
CA ALA A 86 1.03 -2.81 2.74
C ALA A 86 -0.17 -2.39 1.85
N VAL A 87 -0.33 -3.03 0.69
CA VAL A 87 -1.58 -3.78 0.48
C VAL A 87 -1.40 -5.13 1.16
N GLY A 88 -1.47 -5.07 2.50
CA GLY A 88 -1.67 -6.26 3.31
C GLY A 88 -3.01 -6.83 2.90
N ASP A 89 -2.96 -8.07 2.43
CA ASP A 89 -4.03 -9.04 2.60
C ASP A 89 -4.87 -8.66 3.82
N ASP A 90 -6.14 -8.30 3.60
CA ASP A 90 -7.15 -8.37 4.65
C ASP A 90 -7.50 -9.85 4.87
N SER A 91 -6.47 -10.60 5.25
CA SER A 91 -6.56 -11.70 6.19
C SER A 91 -5.68 -11.22 7.34
N SER A 92 -6.37 -10.87 8.42
CA SER A 92 -5.84 -10.37 9.68
C SER A 92 -4.51 -11.04 10.06
N ASP A 93 -3.51 -10.26 10.47
CA ASP A 93 -2.80 -10.44 11.74
C ASP A 93 -1.64 -9.45 11.92
N GLU A 94 -1.62 -8.87 13.11
CA GLU A 94 -0.76 -7.80 13.61
C GLU A 94 0.73 -8.19 13.80
N ALA A 95 1.56 -7.13 13.87
CA ALA A 95 2.77 -6.99 14.70
C ALA A 95 4.17 -7.04 14.02
N GLY A 96 4.67 -5.82 13.73
CA GLY A 96 5.86 -5.29 14.41
C GLY A 96 7.26 -5.59 13.85
N GLY A 97 7.90 -4.56 13.28
CA GLY A 97 9.21 -4.05 13.73
C GLY A 97 10.51 -4.78 13.34
N ASP A 98 11.21 -4.16 12.37
CA ASP A 98 12.58 -3.60 12.40
C ASP A 98 13.88 -4.44 12.32
N ALA A 99 14.77 -3.89 11.46
CA ALA A 99 16.23 -3.91 11.35
C ALA A 99 17.02 -5.23 11.13
N GLY A 100 17.48 -5.41 9.89
CA GLY A 100 18.86 -5.04 9.52
C GLY A 100 20.03 -5.69 10.26
N GLY A 101 20.69 -6.61 9.54
CA GLY A 101 22.16 -6.66 9.51
C GLY A 101 22.85 -7.57 10.53
N GLY A 102 22.89 -8.87 10.23
CA GLY A 102 23.78 -9.82 10.89
C GLY A 102 23.52 -11.24 10.37
N GLY A 103 24.38 -11.71 9.46
CA GLY A 103 24.27 -13.01 8.80
C GLY A 103 24.01 -14.15 9.78
N GLY A 104 22.78 -14.64 9.79
CA GLY A 104 22.33 -15.73 10.62
C GLY A 104 20.84 -15.87 10.40
N GLY A 105 20.45 -16.91 9.70
CA GLY A 105 19.06 -17.31 9.57
C GLY A 105 19.00 -18.82 9.52
N LYS A 106 17.93 -19.42 10.05
CA LYS A 106 17.72 -20.85 9.96
C LYS A 106 16.90 -21.15 8.72
N ALA A 107 17.43 -22.00 7.84
CA ALA A 107 16.65 -22.53 6.73
C ALA A 107 15.57 -23.50 7.25
N THR A 108 14.36 -23.37 6.72
CA THR A 108 13.28 -24.34 6.91
C THR A 108 13.39 -25.47 5.88
N PRO A 109 12.77 -26.64 6.10
CA PRO A 109 12.73 -27.72 5.13
C PRO A 109 12.13 -27.31 3.76
N SER A 110 11.32 -26.24 3.73
CA SER A 110 10.73 -25.67 2.51
C SER A 110 11.66 -24.70 1.76
N GLY A 111 12.91 -24.54 2.20
CA GLY A 111 13.91 -23.68 1.55
C GLY A 111 13.85 -22.19 1.91
N THR A 112 12.87 -21.76 2.71
CA THR A 112 12.78 -20.39 3.21
C THR A 112 13.80 -20.14 4.33
N VAL A 113 14.55 -19.05 4.25
CA VAL A 113 15.51 -18.65 5.31
C VAL A 113 14.83 -17.69 6.28
N VAL A 114 14.71 -18.10 7.54
CA VAL A 114 14.13 -17.27 8.60
C VAL A 114 15.27 -16.51 9.32
N PRO A 115 15.27 -15.17 9.33
CA PRO A 115 16.27 -14.38 10.07
C PRO A 115 16.33 -14.71 11.57
N GLN A 116 17.52 -14.74 12.18
CA GLN A 116 17.70 -15.04 13.61
C GLN A 116 16.85 -14.15 14.52
N LEU A 117 16.72 -12.86 14.18
CA LEU A 117 15.92 -11.91 14.96
C LEU A 117 14.47 -12.40 15.19
N LEU A 118 13.87 -13.06 14.20
CA LEU A 118 12.51 -13.61 14.30
C LEU A 118 12.45 -14.84 15.21
N LEU A 119 13.50 -15.67 15.17
CA LEU A 119 13.62 -16.85 16.04
C LEU A 119 13.73 -16.42 17.51
N ASP A 120 14.54 -15.41 17.80
CA ASP A 120 14.71 -14.88 19.15
C ASP A 120 13.41 -14.26 19.69
N ARG A 121 12.71 -13.48 18.85
CA ARG A 121 11.41 -12.91 19.20
C ARG A 121 10.37 -14.00 19.49
N SER A 122 10.32 -15.06 18.68
CA SER A 122 9.41 -16.20 18.89
C SER A 122 9.72 -16.98 20.18
N ALA A 123 11.00 -17.14 20.52
CA ALA A 123 11.42 -17.79 21.75
C ALA A 123 11.05 -16.98 22.99
N ALA A 124 11.23 -15.66 22.95
CA ALA A 124 10.82 -14.75 24.01
C ALA A 124 9.30 -14.74 24.23
N ALA A 125 8.51 -14.75 23.14
CA ALA A 125 7.06 -14.84 23.22
C ALA A 125 6.60 -16.14 23.92
N ARG A 126 7.17 -17.29 23.53
CA ARG A 126 6.85 -18.58 24.18
C ARG A 126 7.22 -18.63 25.65
N LYS A 127 8.34 -18.01 26.05
CA LYS A 127 8.74 -17.91 27.47
C LYS A 127 7.73 -17.10 28.29
N ARG A 128 7.14 -16.03 27.73
CA ARG A 128 6.10 -15.25 28.41
C ARG A 128 4.79 -16.03 28.58
N LEU A 129 4.45 -16.86 27.60
CA LEU A 129 3.24 -17.69 27.65
C LEU A 129 3.37 -18.87 28.63
N ALA A 130 4.60 -19.30 28.92
CA ALA A 130 4.89 -20.39 29.84
C ALA A 130 5.18 -19.94 31.29
N ALA A 131 5.02 -18.64 31.59
CA ALA A 131 5.22 -18.04 32.91
C ALA A 131 3.88 -17.80 33.63
#